data_AF-A0A8S3R8Y4-F1
#
_entry.id   AF-A0A8S3R8Y4-F1
#
_cell.length_a   1.000
_cell.length_b   1.000
_cell.length_c   1.000
_cell.angle_alpha   90.00
_cell.angle_beta   90.00
_cell.angle_gamma   90.00
#
_symmetry.space_group_name_H-M   'P 1'
#
loop_
_entity.id
_entity.type
_entity.pdbx_description
1 polymer ?
#
loop_
_entity_poly.entity_id
_entity_poly.type
_entity_poly.pdbx_seq_one_letter_code
_entity_poly.pdbx_strand_id
1 'polypeptide(L)'
;MLYNSRRYTVRPQSNPFCNAGVISFCPTGEPDNIMPEFNPGDAIEIYALKKPVWQFKFGDVLGKLNIMHDALGFKNLNTGMNYTMEWYELFQLMNCTFAHVLKNESIQWCNQGAVCIYPGIKDRLWSENGTLAKIATTTGSVFNSFSDWVLWDNRTGLFYETWTVKDKPDGNTWFQPFDCASWVIRALDKFGRLGVSFNQSVHLNYTKINLYSDQPEYLGTSAEVFDKSANKTMQASASNIVKFYSKFQSQKKWEDLAIEIIEDLYEIFEKNEPFYLYYNDAYWLLNLTSPIAKLTYEESPLPKPGRIDTIAKLTYEESPLPKPGRRIDNKLYFENRFP
;
A
#
# COMPACT_ATOMS: atom_id res chain seq x y z
N MET A 1 -9.65 12.80 -14.69
CA MET A 1 -10.31 11.54 -14.29
C MET A 1 -9.41 10.92 -13.23
N LEU A 2 -9.94 10.55 -12.07
CA LEU A 2 -9.16 9.92 -11.00
C LEU A 2 -9.27 8.40 -11.12
N TYR A 3 -8.15 7.70 -11.15
CA TYR A 3 -8.09 6.26 -11.09
C TYR A 3 -7.83 5.81 -9.65
N ASN A 4 -8.69 4.95 -9.12
CA ASN A 4 -8.58 4.38 -7.77
C ASN A 4 -8.12 2.93 -7.85
N SER A 5 -7.45 2.46 -6.81
CA SER A 5 -6.95 1.09 -6.72
C SER A 5 -8.09 0.09 -6.81
N ARG A 6 -7.92 -0.91 -7.68
CA ARG A 6 -8.87 -1.99 -7.90
C ARG A 6 -8.97 -2.88 -6.67
N ARG A 7 -10.20 -3.29 -6.35
CA ARG A 7 -10.47 -4.34 -5.36
C ARG A 7 -10.68 -5.68 -6.04
N TYR A 8 -10.25 -6.73 -5.36
CA TYR A 8 -10.33 -8.12 -5.82
C TYR A 8 -11.26 -8.93 -4.92
N THR A 9 -11.72 -10.07 -5.41
CA THR A 9 -12.58 -10.98 -4.63
C THR A 9 -11.78 -11.82 -3.64
N VAL A 10 -10.55 -12.19 -4.01
CA VAL A 10 -9.65 -13.04 -3.24
C VAL A 10 -8.19 -12.67 -3.50
N ARG A 11 -7.34 -12.82 -2.49
CA ARG A 11 -5.88 -12.72 -2.63
C ARG A 11 -5.34 -13.91 -3.42
N PRO A 12 -4.65 -13.71 -4.56
CA PRO A 12 -4.01 -14.81 -5.26
C PRO A 12 -2.77 -15.25 -4.49
N GLN A 13 -2.44 -16.53 -4.61
CA GLN A 13 -1.17 -17.05 -4.12
C GLN A 13 -0.02 -16.32 -4.82
N SER A 14 0.98 -15.91 -4.04
CA SER A 14 2.18 -15.27 -4.59
C SER A 14 2.94 -16.22 -5.52
N ASN A 15 3.46 -15.66 -6.61
CA ASN A 15 4.31 -16.41 -7.54
C ASN A 15 5.55 -16.94 -6.78
N PRO A 16 5.98 -18.20 -6.96
CA PRO A 16 7.19 -18.75 -6.33
C PRO A 16 8.47 -17.96 -6.60
N PHE A 17 8.52 -17.18 -7.68
CA PHE A 17 9.61 -16.26 -7.97
C PHE A 17 9.72 -15.14 -6.90
N CYS A 18 8.59 -14.70 -6.34
CA CYS A 18 8.56 -13.63 -5.36
C CYS A 18 9.03 -14.13 -3.99
N ASN A 19 10.17 -13.60 -3.53
CA ASN A 19 10.76 -13.93 -2.24
C ASN A 19 11.08 -12.64 -1.47
N ALA A 20 10.71 -12.59 -0.19
CA ALA A 20 10.96 -11.44 0.69
C ALA A 20 12.45 -11.26 1.05
N GLY A 21 13.28 -12.27 0.71
CA GLY A 21 14.71 -12.27 0.95
C GLY A 21 15.02 -12.54 2.41
N VAL A 22 15.71 -11.60 3.06
CA VAL A 22 16.26 -11.78 4.41
C VAL A 22 15.21 -11.63 5.52
N ILE A 23 14.24 -10.74 5.32
CA ILE A 23 13.22 -10.43 6.34
C ILE A 23 11.87 -10.83 5.77
N SER A 24 11.25 -11.84 6.39
CA SER A 24 9.91 -12.28 6.05
C SER A 24 8.87 -11.21 6.40
N PHE A 25 7.78 -11.16 5.63
CA PHE A 25 6.61 -10.39 5.99
C PHE A 25 6.06 -10.84 7.35
N CYS A 26 5.72 -9.86 8.19
CA CYS A 26 5.05 -10.04 9.49
C CYS A 26 5.65 -11.15 10.38
N PRO A 27 6.95 -11.09 10.73
CA PRO A 27 7.67 -12.21 11.36
C PRO A 27 7.16 -12.55 12.76
N THR A 28 6.62 -11.57 13.48
CA THR A 28 6.03 -11.74 14.82
C THR A 28 4.51 -11.57 14.79
N GLY A 29 3.92 -11.72 13.59
CA GLY A 29 2.51 -11.54 13.35
C GLY A 29 1.63 -12.63 13.93
N GLU A 30 0.39 -12.26 14.21
CA GLU A 30 -0.70 -13.21 14.29
C GLU A 30 -0.85 -13.96 12.94
N PRO A 31 -1.31 -15.21 12.96
CA PRO A 31 -1.54 -15.97 11.73
C PRO A 31 -2.53 -15.28 10.79
N ASP A 32 -2.44 -15.60 9.50
CA ASP A 32 -3.31 -15.06 8.45
C ASP A 32 -4.79 -15.16 8.81
N ASN A 33 -5.50 -14.05 8.62
CA ASN A 33 -6.93 -13.90 8.87
C ASN A 33 -7.36 -14.06 10.35
N ILE A 34 -6.44 -13.87 11.29
CA ILE A 34 -6.76 -13.83 12.73
C ILE A 34 -6.74 -12.38 13.21
N MET A 35 -7.81 -12.00 13.92
CA MET A 35 -7.92 -10.71 14.61
C MET A 35 -8.13 -10.99 16.11
N PRO A 36 -7.56 -10.18 17.01
CA PRO A 36 -7.98 -10.20 18.42
C PRO A 36 -9.47 -9.88 18.53
N GLU A 37 -10.17 -10.57 19.43
CA GLU A 37 -11.55 -10.27 19.78
C GLU A 37 -11.58 -9.63 21.18
N PHE A 38 -12.27 -8.50 21.31
CA PHE A 38 -12.45 -7.82 22.61
C PHE A 38 -13.86 -8.01 23.13
N ASN A 39 -14.02 -7.97 24.45
CA ASN A 39 -15.35 -7.96 25.02
C ASN A 39 -16.07 -6.67 24.58
N PRO A 40 -17.36 -6.74 24.18
CA PRO A 40 -18.06 -5.60 23.60
C PRO A 40 -18.02 -4.31 24.44
N GLY A 41 -18.00 -4.44 25.78
CA GLY A 41 -17.97 -3.33 26.73
C GLY A 41 -16.57 -2.84 27.13
N ASP A 42 -15.50 -3.46 26.63
CA ASP A 42 -14.13 -3.03 26.95
C ASP A 42 -13.86 -1.64 26.35
N ALA A 43 -13.09 -0.81 27.07
CA ALA A 43 -12.65 0.49 26.58
C ALA A 43 -11.32 0.35 25.84
N ILE A 44 -11.27 0.81 24.58
CA ILE A 44 -10.14 0.63 23.68
C ILE A 44 -9.54 1.99 23.31
N GLU A 45 -8.27 2.21 23.62
CA GLU A 45 -7.52 3.37 23.14
C GLU A 45 -6.98 3.09 21.73
N ILE A 46 -7.10 4.08 20.84
CA ILE A 46 -6.55 4.04 19.49
C ILE A 46 -5.40 5.05 19.40
N TYR A 47 -4.28 4.61 18.83
CA TYR A 47 -3.06 5.38 18.65
C TYR A 47 -2.69 5.49 17.18
N ALA A 48 -2.29 6.68 16.74
CA ALA A 48 -1.54 6.87 15.51
C ALA A 48 -0.05 6.59 15.80
N LEU A 49 0.54 5.70 15.01
CA LEU A 49 1.93 5.30 15.12
C LEU A 49 2.68 5.69 13.84
N LYS A 50 3.81 6.38 13.99
CA LYS A 50 4.69 6.76 12.87
C LYS A 50 6.14 6.48 13.24
N LYS A 51 6.94 5.93 12.33
CA LYS A 51 8.40 5.76 12.50
C LYS A 51 9.12 6.02 11.18
N PRO A 52 10.37 6.48 11.17
CA PRO A 52 11.15 6.57 9.93
C PRO A 52 11.23 5.22 9.21
N VAL A 53 11.06 5.21 7.89
CA VAL A 53 11.25 3.99 7.08
C VAL A 53 12.71 3.52 7.22
N TRP A 54 12.92 2.20 7.21
CA TRP A 54 14.25 1.56 7.29
C TRP A 54 15.17 2.10 8.39
N GLN A 55 14.60 2.52 9.53
CA GLN A 55 15.39 3.00 10.66
C GLN A 55 16.46 1.99 11.10
N PHE A 56 16.18 0.69 11.00
CA PHE A 56 17.14 -0.37 11.30
C PHE A 56 18.38 -0.36 10.39
N LYS A 57 18.28 0.19 9.16
CA LYS A 57 19.36 0.24 8.17
C LYS A 57 20.02 1.63 8.09
N PHE A 58 19.23 2.70 8.15
CA PHE A 58 19.71 4.08 7.93
C PHE A 58 19.61 4.99 9.15
N GLY A 59 19.24 4.46 10.32
CA GLY A 59 19.00 5.26 11.51
C GLY A 59 17.90 6.30 11.28
N ASP A 60 18.11 7.52 11.75
CA ASP A 60 17.12 8.61 11.69
C ASP A 60 17.19 9.47 10.40
N VAL A 61 18.04 9.12 9.44
CA VAL A 61 18.26 9.94 8.23
C VAL A 61 16.97 10.12 7.42
N LEU A 62 16.20 9.05 7.23
CA LEU A 62 14.94 9.12 6.48
C LEU A 62 13.83 9.85 7.26
N GLY A 63 13.93 9.87 8.59
CA GLY A 63 13.05 10.65 9.47
C GLY A 63 13.24 12.15 9.25
N LYS A 64 14.49 12.60 9.07
CA LYS A 64 14.80 14.00 8.72
C LYS A 64 14.27 14.42 7.34
N LEU A 65 14.02 13.45 6.45
CA LEU A 65 13.41 13.67 5.15
C LEU A 65 11.88 13.46 5.19
N ASN A 66 11.30 13.19 6.35
CA ASN A 66 9.89 12.86 6.55
C ASN A 66 9.41 11.69 5.67
N ILE A 67 10.24 10.66 5.51
CA ILE A 67 9.83 9.38 4.91
C ILE A 67 9.44 8.44 6.05
N MET A 68 8.12 8.39 6.31
CA MET A 68 7.55 7.75 7.49
C MET A 68 6.79 6.49 7.11
N HIS A 69 6.87 5.49 7.97
CA HIS A 69 6.02 4.30 7.99
C HIS A 69 4.89 4.51 8.98
N ASP A 70 3.67 4.18 8.57
CA ASP A 70 2.43 4.49 9.28
C ASP A 70 1.72 3.22 9.78
N ALA A 71 1.20 3.28 11.00
CA ALA A 71 0.48 2.19 11.63
C ALA A 71 -0.59 2.67 12.62
N LEU A 72 -1.42 1.74 13.09
CA LEU A 72 -2.37 1.97 14.17
C LEU A 72 -2.05 1.09 15.38
N GLY A 73 -2.08 1.69 16.56
CA GLY A 73 -1.95 0.99 17.84
C GLY A 73 -3.28 0.89 18.55
N PHE A 74 -3.53 -0.25 19.19
CA PHE A 74 -4.74 -0.50 19.97
C PHE A 74 -4.37 -0.96 21.37
N LYS A 75 -5.07 -0.45 22.38
CA LYS A 75 -4.88 -0.88 23.77
C LYS A 75 -6.23 -1.05 24.45
N ASN A 76 -6.50 -2.27 24.90
CA ASN A 76 -7.64 -2.59 25.73
C ASN A 76 -7.33 -2.21 27.18
N LEU A 77 -8.08 -1.25 27.72
CA LEU A 77 -7.88 -0.74 29.09
C LEU A 77 -8.31 -1.72 30.17
N ASN A 78 -9.23 -2.63 29.86
CA ASN A 78 -9.77 -3.60 30.80
C ASN A 78 -8.81 -4.77 31.00
N THR A 79 -8.19 -5.25 29.92
CA THR A 79 -7.31 -6.43 29.93
C THR A 79 -5.82 -6.07 29.92
N GLY A 80 -5.47 -4.83 29.56
CA GLY A 80 -4.09 -4.38 29.37
C GLY A 80 -3.46 -4.84 28.05
N MET A 81 -4.16 -5.68 27.28
CA MET A 81 -3.67 -6.16 25.98
C MET A 81 -3.52 -5.00 25.01
N ASN A 82 -2.48 -5.05 24.18
CA ASN A 82 -2.24 -4.04 23.17
C ASN A 82 -1.54 -4.63 21.94
N TYR A 83 -1.79 -4.03 20.78
CA TYR A 83 -1.42 -4.57 19.47
C TYR A 83 -1.11 -3.42 18.52
N THR A 84 -0.17 -3.67 17.61
CA THR A 84 0.07 -2.81 16.45
C THR A 84 -0.52 -3.48 15.21
N MET A 85 -1.13 -2.67 14.35
CA MET A 85 -1.58 -3.06 13.02
C MET A 85 -0.89 -2.17 11.98
N GLU A 86 -0.17 -2.80 11.07
CA GLU A 86 0.48 -2.17 9.93
C GLU A 86 -0.10 -2.76 8.64
N TRP A 87 0.03 -2.05 7.51
CA TRP A 87 -0.21 -2.62 6.18
C TRP A 87 0.98 -2.29 5.29
N TYR A 88 1.67 -3.31 4.79
CA TYR A 88 2.92 -3.12 4.05
C TYR A 88 3.23 -4.28 3.11
N GLU A 89 4.34 -4.15 2.41
CA GLU A 89 4.78 -5.01 1.33
C GLU A 89 5.14 -6.42 1.82
N LEU A 90 4.63 -7.46 1.14
CA LEU A 90 5.06 -8.84 1.38
C LEU A 90 6.52 -9.05 1.00
N PHE A 91 6.98 -8.31 0.00
CA PHE A 91 8.27 -8.52 -0.65
C PHE A 91 9.18 -7.28 -0.62
N GLN A 92 8.98 -6.35 0.32
CA GLN A 92 9.69 -5.06 0.42
C GLN A 92 9.29 -4.03 -0.67
N LEU A 93 9.50 -2.76 -0.37
CA LEU A 93 9.08 -1.60 -1.18
C LEU A 93 9.56 -1.64 -2.64
N MET A 94 10.81 -2.01 -2.89
CA MET A 94 11.37 -1.96 -4.24
C MET A 94 10.72 -2.99 -5.18
N ASN A 95 10.38 -4.17 -4.66
CA ASN A 95 9.64 -5.18 -5.42
C ASN A 95 8.18 -4.78 -5.70
N CYS A 96 7.65 -3.82 -4.94
CA CYS A 96 6.34 -3.24 -5.17
C CYS A 96 6.37 -2.06 -6.15
N THR A 97 7.51 -1.36 -6.23
CA THR A 97 7.65 -0.14 -7.04
C THR A 97 8.14 -0.44 -8.46
N PHE A 98 9.06 -1.40 -8.61
CA PHE A 98 9.64 -1.77 -9.90
C PHE A 98 9.50 -3.26 -10.15
N ALA A 99 9.07 -3.61 -11.35
CA ALA A 99 8.85 -4.98 -11.74
C ALA A 99 10.16 -5.71 -12.07
N HIS A 100 10.13 -7.04 -11.96
CA HIS A 100 11.21 -7.92 -12.38
C HIS A 100 11.16 -8.18 -13.87
N VAL A 101 12.28 -7.98 -14.56
CA VAL A 101 12.45 -8.40 -15.96
C VAL A 101 13.06 -9.79 -15.96
N LEU A 102 12.29 -10.78 -16.42
CA LEU A 102 12.74 -12.17 -16.49
C LEU A 102 13.60 -12.41 -17.74
N LYS A 103 14.34 -13.53 -17.76
CA LYS A 103 15.24 -13.90 -18.88
C LYS A 103 14.55 -14.02 -20.24
N ASN A 104 13.24 -14.26 -20.25
CA ASN A 104 12.42 -14.35 -21.46
C ASN A 104 11.78 -13.00 -21.84
N GLU A 105 12.26 -11.89 -21.26
CA GLU A 105 11.74 -10.52 -21.44
C GLU A 105 10.28 -10.33 -20.99
N SER A 106 9.76 -11.25 -20.17
CA SER A 106 8.47 -11.05 -19.49
C SER A 106 8.65 -10.28 -18.19
N ILE A 107 7.59 -9.59 -17.77
CA ILE A 107 7.56 -8.80 -16.54
C ILE A 107 6.88 -9.59 -15.41
N GLN A 108 7.51 -9.64 -14.25
CA GLN A 108 6.96 -10.23 -13.03
C GLN A 108 6.86 -9.18 -11.92
N TRP A 109 5.63 -8.89 -11.49
CA TRP A 109 5.38 -8.05 -10.33
C TRP A 109 5.38 -8.87 -9.04
N CYS A 110 6.06 -8.37 -8.02
CA CYS A 110 6.04 -8.91 -6.66
C CYS A 110 5.54 -7.82 -5.71
N ASN A 111 4.40 -7.23 -6.07
CA ASN A 111 3.86 -6.01 -5.47
C ASN A 111 2.69 -6.25 -4.51
N GLN A 112 2.56 -7.45 -3.93
CA GLN A 112 1.51 -7.68 -2.95
C GLN A 112 1.83 -6.95 -1.64
N GLY A 113 0.82 -6.33 -1.04
CA GLY A 113 0.83 -5.83 0.34
C GLY A 113 -0.30 -6.44 1.16
N ALA A 114 -0.13 -6.50 2.47
CA ALA A 114 -1.12 -7.07 3.39
C ALA A 114 -1.06 -6.41 4.78
N VAL A 115 -2.11 -6.63 5.56
CA VAL A 115 -2.14 -6.26 6.97
C VAL A 115 -1.25 -7.20 7.78
N CYS A 116 -0.51 -6.64 8.73
CA CYS A 116 0.28 -7.33 9.71
C CYS A 116 -0.17 -6.88 11.11
N ILE A 117 -0.42 -7.84 11.99
CA ILE A 117 -0.97 -7.58 13.33
C ILE A 117 -0.09 -8.30 14.33
N TYR A 118 0.40 -7.61 15.34
CA TYR A 118 1.28 -8.21 16.35
C TYR A 118 1.11 -7.55 17.72
N PRO A 119 1.39 -8.29 18.81
CA PRO A 119 1.27 -7.74 20.17
C PRO A 119 2.32 -6.64 20.43
N GLY A 120 1.93 -5.63 21.20
CA GLY A 120 2.81 -4.52 21.56
C GLY A 120 2.53 -3.23 20.77
N ILE A 121 2.32 -2.12 21.48
CA ILE A 121 2.33 -0.74 20.92
C ILE A 121 3.56 0.07 21.36
N LYS A 122 4.26 -0.40 22.40
CA LYS A 122 5.43 0.26 23.00
C LYS A 122 6.72 -0.35 22.48
N ASP A 123 6.83 -0.47 21.17
CA ASP A 123 8.14 -0.71 20.59
C ASP A 123 8.95 0.59 20.64
N ARG A 124 10.23 0.47 21.00
CA ARG A 124 11.19 1.58 21.11
C ARG A 124 11.20 2.45 19.85
N LEU A 125 10.98 1.79 18.70
CA LEU A 125 10.94 2.38 17.37
C LEU A 125 9.87 3.47 17.19
N TRP A 126 8.72 3.36 17.87
CA TRP A 126 7.64 4.35 17.75
C TRP A 126 7.81 5.53 18.70
N SER A 127 8.41 5.31 19.86
CA SER A 127 8.46 6.31 20.95
C SER A 127 9.74 7.14 20.97
N GLU A 128 10.87 6.64 20.46
CA GLU A 128 12.14 7.37 20.54
C GLU A 128 12.34 8.37 19.39
N ASN A 129 12.00 7.98 18.15
CA ASN A 129 12.18 8.81 16.95
C ASN A 129 10.90 8.88 16.09
N GLY A 130 9.77 8.48 16.67
CA GLY A 130 8.49 8.35 15.98
C GLY A 130 7.40 9.21 16.60
N THR A 131 6.17 9.01 16.14
CA THR A 131 4.96 9.55 16.76
C THR A 131 4.19 8.41 17.41
N LEU A 132 3.85 8.56 18.68
CA LEU A 132 2.89 7.72 19.40
C LEU A 132 1.84 8.65 20.00
N ALA A 133 0.74 8.87 19.27
CA ALA A 133 -0.30 9.82 19.65
C ALA A 133 -1.63 9.10 19.87
N LYS A 134 -2.22 9.24 21.07
CA LYS A 134 -3.59 8.78 21.31
C LYS A 134 -4.56 9.66 20.52
N ILE A 135 -5.31 9.07 19.60
CA ILE A 135 -6.22 9.79 18.70
C ILE A 135 -7.69 9.58 19.03
N ALA A 136 -8.05 8.49 19.71
CA ALA A 136 -9.43 8.22 20.09
C ALA A 136 -9.55 7.23 21.25
N THR A 137 -10.78 7.06 21.74
CA THR A 137 -11.20 5.95 22.59
C THR A 137 -12.51 5.41 22.04
N THR A 138 -12.65 4.09 22.01
CA THR A 138 -13.83 3.39 21.50
C THR A 138 -14.17 2.19 22.37
N THR A 139 -15.18 1.40 21.98
CA THR A 139 -15.58 0.17 22.67
C THR A 139 -15.06 -1.06 21.94
N GLY A 140 -14.98 -2.19 22.65
CA GLY A 140 -14.65 -3.48 22.04
C GLY A 140 -15.61 -3.87 20.91
N SER A 141 -16.91 -3.51 21.02
CA SER A 141 -17.89 -3.78 19.97
C SER A 141 -17.56 -3.08 18.64
N VAL A 142 -17.10 -1.82 18.71
CA VAL A 142 -16.68 -1.05 17.55
C VAL A 142 -15.36 -1.59 17.00
N PHE A 143 -14.42 -1.97 17.87
CA PHE A 143 -13.18 -2.61 17.45
C PHE A 143 -13.44 -3.92 16.71
N ASN A 144 -14.29 -4.80 17.21
CA ASN A 144 -14.61 -6.06 16.54
C ASN A 144 -15.27 -5.82 15.16
N SER A 145 -16.15 -4.81 15.04
CA SER A 145 -16.72 -4.41 13.75
C SER A 145 -15.68 -3.85 12.77
N PHE A 146 -14.66 -3.16 13.29
CA PHE A 146 -13.51 -2.73 12.52
C PHE A 146 -12.63 -3.91 12.11
N SER A 147 -12.44 -4.91 12.97
CA SER A 147 -11.68 -6.13 12.66
C SER A 147 -12.26 -6.89 11.47
N ASP A 148 -13.59 -6.99 11.37
CA ASP A 148 -14.26 -7.57 10.19
C ASP A 148 -13.91 -6.81 8.90
N TRP A 149 -13.84 -5.48 8.98
CA TRP A 149 -13.44 -4.65 7.85
C TRP A 149 -11.96 -4.82 7.51
N VAL A 150 -11.07 -4.94 8.50
CA VAL A 150 -9.64 -5.21 8.25
C VAL A 150 -9.46 -6.51 7.47
N LEU A 151 -10.18 -7.57 7.85
CA LEU A 151 -10.14 -8.84 7.14
C LEU A 151 -10.67 -8.72 5.70
N TRP A 152 -11.75 -7.95 5.49
CA TRP A 152 -12.26 -7.65 4.16
C TRP A 152 -11.27 -6.83 3.33
N ASP A 153 -10.69 -5.77 3.89
CA ASP A 153 -9.72 -4.90 3.21
C ASP A 153 -8.48 -5.71 2.83
N ASN A 154 -7.98 -6.56 3.74
CA ASN A 154 -6.82 -7.42 3.50
C ASN A 154 -7.06 -8.51 2.43
N ARG A 155 -8.31 -8.94 2.22
CA ARG A 155 -8.68 -9.89 1.17
C ARG A 155 -8.91 -9.23 -0.20
N THR A 156 -9.18 -7.92 -0.21
CA THR A 156 -9.64 -7.22 -1.42
C THR A 156 -8.68 -6.15 -1.93
N GLY A 157 -7.90 -5.51 -1.06
CA GLY A 157 -6.86 -4.55 -1.38
C GLY A 157 -5.48 -5.21 -1.32
N LEU A 158 -5.00 -5.64 -2.47
CA LEU A 158 -3.96 -6.66 -2.54
C LEU A 158 -2.58 -6.13 -2.94
N PHE A 159 -2.56 -5.09 -3.76
CA PHE A 159 -1.36 -4.62 -4.42
C PHE A 159 -0.94 -3.28 -3.86
N TYR A 160 0.32 -3.22 -3.46
CA TYR A 160 0.97 -2.00 -3.01
C TYR A 160 1.26 -1.11 -4.20
N GLU A 161 0.94 0.17 -4.06
CA GLU A 161 1.29 1.20 -5.04
C GLU A 161 1.96 2.38 -4.34
N THR A 162 3.15 2.73 -4.82
CA THR A 162 4.03 3.74 -4.23
C THR A 162 3.71 5.15 -4.71
N TRP A 163 3.33 5.28 -5.99
CA TRP A 163 3.30 6.58 -6.64
C TRP A 163 1.96 7.29 -6.44
N THR A 164 2.03 8.54 -5.99
CA THR A 164 0.96 9.51 -6.24
C THR A 164 1.27 10.21 -7.55
N VAL A 165 0.35 10.25 -8.51
CA VAL A 165 0.58 10.94 -9.79
C VAL A 165 -0.41 12.08 -9.94
N LYS A 166 0.10 13.29 -10.19
CA LYS A 166 -0.70 14.53 -10.31
C LYS A 166 -0.35 15.27 -11.58
N ASP A 167 -1.20 16.21 -12.01
CA ASP A 167 -0.86 17.14 -13.09
C ASP A 167 0.17 18.20 -12.66
N LYS A 168 0.08 18.68 -11.41
CA LYS A 168 0.99 19.65 -10.78
C LYS A 168 0.86 19.61 -9.24
N PRO A 169 1.76 20.26 -8.47
CA PRO A 169 1.79 20.21 -6.99
C PRO A 169 0.45 20.38 -6.29
N ASP A 170 -0.41 21.28 -6.77
CA ASP A 170 -1.72 21.58 -6.18
C ASP A 170 -2.90 21.28 -7.13
N GLY A 171 -2.66 20.48 -8.16
CA GLY A 171 -3.68 20.18 -9.17
C GLY A 171 -4.33 18.80 -9.01
N ASN A 172 -4.90 18.31 -10.11
CA ASN A 172 -5.67 17.08 -10.14
C ASN A 172 -4.77 15.86 -9.93
N THR A 173 -5.27 14.89 -9.16
CA THR A 173 -4.64 13.58 -9.04
C THR A 173 -5.14 12.65 -10.12
N TRP A 174 -4.21 12.02 -10.83
CA TRP A 174 -4.46 10.94 -11.78
C TRP A 174 -4.52 9.59 -11.06
N PHE A 175 -3.52 9.29 -10.22
CA PHE A 175 -3.40 8.02 -9.50
C PHE A 175 -3.10 8.27 -8.01
N GLN A 176 -3.81 7.55 -7.14
CA GLN A 176 -3.55 7.55 -5.69
C GLN A 176 -2.69 6.34 -5.31
N PRO A 177 -1.81 6.48 -4.30
CA PRO A 177 -1.04 5.37 -3.80
C PRO A 177 -1.95 4.38 -3.05
N PHE A 178 -1.43 3.17 -2.85
CA PHE A 178 -2.03 2.14 -2.03
C PHE A 178 -0.96 1.53 -1.12
N ASP A 179 -0.53 2.33 -0.14
CA ASP A 179 0.57 2.08 0.78
C ASP A 179 0.11 2.07 2.26
N CYS A 180 1.06 2.02 3.20
CA CYS A 180 0.80 2.06 4.64
C CYS A 180 0.03 3.31 5.09
N ALA A 181 0.42 4.49 4.58
CA ALA A 181 -0.22 5.77 4.87
C ALA A 181 -1.69 5.77 4.44
N SER A 182 -1.94 5.35 3.19
CA SER A 182 -3.28 5.25 2.64
C SER A 182 -4.15 4.23 3.41
N TRP A 183 -3.56 3.13 3.90
CA TRP A 183 -4.27 2.15 4.72
C TRP A 183 -4.69 2.75 6.06
N VAL A 184 -3.80 3.47 6.75
CA VAL A 184 -4.13 4.17 7.98
C VAL A 184 -5.27 5.16 7.74
N ILE A 185 -5.22 5.94 6.66
CA ILE A 185 -6.30 6.88 6.31
C ILE A 185 -7.64 6.14 6.08
N ARG A 186 -7.65 5.02 5.35
CA ARG A 186 -8.85 4.18 5.15
C ARG A 186 -9.37 3.60 6.46
N ALA A 187 -8.48 3.16 7.34
CA ALA A 187 -8.83 2.61 8.64
C ALA A 187 -9.46 3.66 9.56
N LEU A 188 -8.90 4.87 9.58
CA LEU A 188 -9.46 6.00 10.31
C LEU A 188 -10.83 6.42 9.78
N ASP A 189 -11.01 6.48 8.45
CA ASP A 189 -12.32 6.72 7.84
C ASP A 189 -13.33 5.63 8.26
N LYS A 190 -12.92 4.35 8.27
CA LYS A 190 -13.79 3.26 8.73
C LYS A 190 -14.22 3.46 10.19
N PHE A 191 -13.30 3.79 11.08
CA PHE A 191 -13.63 4.12 12.47
C PHE A 191 -14.57 5.32 12.57
N GLY A 192 -14.37 6.37 11.76
CA GLY A 192 -15.28 7.51 11.67
C GLY A 192 -16.70 7.11 11.26
N ARG A 193 -16.83 6.22 10.27
CA ARG A 193 -18.13 5.65 9.85
C ARG A 193 -18.77 4.76 10.92
N LEU A 194 -17.97 4.12 11.77
CA LEU A 194 -18.43 3.37 12.94
C LEU A 194 -18.76 4.28 14.15
N GLY A 195 -18.68 5.61 14.00
CA GLY A 195 -19.08 6.58 15.02
C GLY A 195 -17.98 6.97 16.01
N VAL A 196 -16.73 6.60 15.77
CA VAL A 196 -15.60 6.99 16.64
C VAL A 196 -15.38 8.50 16.56
N SER A 197 -15.28 9.14 17.72
CA SER A 197 -14.91 10.56 17.84
C SER A 197 -13.41 10.70 18.05
N PHE A 198 -12.74 11.32 17.10
CA PHE A 198 -11.30 11.56 17.14
C PHE A 198 -10.95 12.86 17.85
N ASN A 199 -9.80 12.88 18.52
CA ASN A 199 -9.20 14.09 19.07
C ASN A 199 -8.70 15.01 17.95
N GLN A 200 -9.51 16.03 17.64
CA GLN A 200 -9.23 16.99 16.57
C GLN A 200 -8.02 17.91 16.85
N SER A 201 -7.44 17.87 18.05
CA SER A 201 -6.19 18.58 18.35
C SER A 201 -4.94 17.86 17.84
N VAL A 202 -5.08 16.61 17.38
CA VAL A 202 -3.97 15.83 16.84
C VAL A 202 -3.95 16.00 15.32
N HIS A 203 -2.85 16.55 14.82
CA HIS A 203 -2.60 16.74 13.40
C HIS A 203 -1.69 15.63 12.89
N LEU A 204 -2.10 14.93 11.83
CA LEU A 204 -1.36 13.82 11.27
C LEU A 204 -0.95 14.14 9.84
N ASN A 205 0.35 14.12 9.60
CA ASN A 205 0.95 14.28 8.28
C ASN A 205 1.38 12.93 7.73
N TYR A 206 1.29 12.77 6.42
CA TYR A 206 1.60 11.52 5.72
C TYR A 206 2.55 11.77 4.57
N THR A 207 3.52 10.87 4.44
CA THR A 207 4.50 10.91 3.36
C THR A 207 3.81 10.58 2.04
N LYS A 208 4.09 11.34 0.99
CA LYS A 208 3.69 11.02 -0.39
C LYS A 208 4.86 11.23 -1.34
N ILE A 209 5.06 10.25 -2.21
CA ILE A 209 6.01 10.34 -3.32
C ILE A 209 5.21 10.74 -4.56
N ASN A 210 5.30 12.02 -4.94
CA ASN A 210 4.52 12.57 -6.04
C ASN A 210 5.35 12.57 -7.32
N LEU A 211 4.77 12.05 -8.41
CA LEU A 211 5.18 12.30 -9.78
C LEU A 211 4.22 13.30 -10.43
N TYR A 212 4.74 14.18 -11.27
CA TYR A 212 3.94 15.14 -12.01
C TYR A 212 4.01 14.87 -13.50
N SER A 213 2.84 14.77 -14.11
CA SER A 213 2.70 14.39 -15.51
C SER A 213 1.48 15.04 -16.14
N ASP A 214 1.54 15.28 -17.44
CA ASP A 214 0.35 15.49 -18.26
C ASP A 214 -0.65 14.33 -18.12
N GLN A 215 -1.76 14.38 -18.86
CA GLN A 215 -2.74 13.30 -18.84
C GLN A 215 -2.08 11.94 -19.18
N PRO A 216 -2.18 10.92 -18.31
CA PRO A 216 -1.59 9.61 -18.55
C PRO A 216 -2.20 8.92 -19.78
N GLU A 217 -1.36 8.26 -20.57
CA GLU A 217 -1.79 7.47 -21.73
C GLU A 217 -1.91 6.00 -21.35
N TYR A 218 -3.08 5.41 -21.63
CA TYR A 218 -3.33 3.99 -21.39
C TYR A 218 -2.66 3.14 -22.48
N LEU A 219 -1.76 2.23 -22.09
CA LEU A 219 -1.04 1.37 -23.03
C LEU A 219 -1.68 -0.01 -23.20
N GLY A 220 -2.50 -0.45 -22.23
CA GLY A 220 -3.14 -1.77 -22.22
C GLY A 220 -2.94 -2.52 -20.91
N THR A 221 -3.71 -3.59 -20.72
CA THR A 221 -3.50 -4.55 -19.63
C THR A 221 -2.20 -5.33 -19.83
N SER A 222 -1.69 -5.96 -18.76
CA SER A 222 -0.51 -6.82 -18.86
C SER A 222 -0.66 -7.93 -19.91
N ALA A 223 -1.84 -8.56 -19.98
CA ALA A 223 -2.12 -9.62 -20.94
C ALA A 223 -2.12 -9.11 -22.40
N GLU A 224 -2.62 -7.90 -22.63
CA GLU A 224 -2.68 -7.29 -23.95
C GLU A 224 -1.30 -6.81 -24.40
N VAL A 225 -0.59 -6.04 -23.57
CA VAL A 225 0.72 -5.44 -23.91
C VAL A 225 1.75 -6.51 -24.25
N PHE A 226 1.77 -7.63 -23.51
CA PHE A 226 2.73 -8.70 -23.70
C PHE A 226 2.23 -9.86 -24.58
N ASP A 227 1.09 -9.69 -25.28
CA ASP A 227 0.63 -10.67 -26.27
C ASP A 227 1.56 -10.68 -27.49
N LYS A 228 2.11 -11.85 -27.82
CA LYS A 228 2.98 -12.05 -28.99
C LYS A 228 2.29 -11.75 -30.31
N SER A 229 0.97 -11.85 -30.35
CA SER A 229 0.13 -11.55 -31.53
C SER A 229 -0.30 -10.08 -31.61
N ALA A 230 0.10 -9.24 -30.64
CA ALA A 230 -0.24 -7.82 -30.62
C ALA A 230 0.31 -7.06 -31.83
N ASN A 231 -0.28 -5.91 -32.11
CA ASN A 231 0.15 -5.05 -33.21
C ASN A 231 1.56 -4.44 -32.95
N LYS A 232 2.18 -3.87 -33.98
CA LYS A 232 3.54 -3.30 -33.89
C LYS A 232 3.68 -2.21 -32.82
N THR A 233 2.64 -1.41 -32.60
CA THR A 233 2.65 -0.34 -31.59
C THR A 233 2.72 -0.93 -30.18
N MET A 234 1.89 -1.94 -29.89
CA MET A 234 1.89 -2.62 -28.59
C MET A 234 3.19 -3.39 -28.36
N GLN A 235 3.74 -4.04 -29.38
CA GLN A 235 5.05 -4.69 -29.30
C GLN A 235 6.16 -3.67 -28.98
N ALA A 236 6.11 -2.47 -29.57
CA ALA A 236 7.04 -1.39 -29.23
C ALA A 236 6.84 -0.92 -27.78
N SER A 237 5.60 -0.77 -27.31
CA SER A 237 5.30 -0.46 -25.91
C SER A 237 5.86 -1.50 -24.96
N ALA A 238 5.67 -2.80 -25.24
CA ALA A 238 6.22 -3.89 -24.44
C ALA A 238 7.75 -3.82 -24.36
N SER A 239 8.42 -3.61 -25.50
CA SER A 239 9.88 -3.47 -25.55
C SER A 239 10.37 -2.27 -24.73
N ASN A 240 9.67 -1.12 -24.81
CA ASN A 240 10.03 0.06 -24.03
C ASN A 240 9.79 -0.14 -22.53
N ILE A 241 8.70 -0.81 -22.14
CA ILE A 241 8.41 -1.16 -20.75
C ILE A 241 9.50 -2.07 -20.18
N VAL A 242 9.89 -3.11 -20.93
CA VAL A 242 10.97 -4.02 -20.53
C VAL A 242 12.28 -3.27 -20.37
N LYS A 243 12.63 -2.41 -21.35
CA LYS A 243 13.83 -1.57 -21.26
C LYS A 243 13.81 -0.64 -20.05
N PHE A 244 12.68 -0.02 -19.74
CA PHE A 244 12.51 0.85 -18.58
C PHE A 244 12.74 0.09 -17.28
N TYR A 245 12.03 -1.02 -17.05
CA TYR A 245 12.18 -1.78 -15.81
C TYR A 245 13.53 -2.49 -15.68
N SER A 246 14.22 -2.76 -16.80
CA SER A 246 15.56 -3.37 -16.78
C SER A 246 16.61 -2.48 -16.11
N LYS A 247 16.39 -1.15 -16.06
CA LYS A 247 17.28 -0.21 -15.37
C LYS A 247 17.37 -0.53 -13.88
N PHE A 248 16.24 -0.88 -13.26
CA PHE A 248 16.14 -1.15 -11.83
C PHE A 248 16.51 -2.59 -11.42
N GLN A 249 17.11 -3.38 -12.32
CA GLN A 249 17.46 -4.80 -12.10
C GLN A 249 18.93 -5.02 -11.71
N SER A 250 19.60 -4.00 -11.18
CA SER A 250 21.00 -4.06 -10.79
C SER A 250 21.33 -5.32 -9.98
N GLN A 251 22.31 -6.09 -10.46
CA GLN A 251 22.77 -7.36 -9.89
C GLN A 251 23.81 -7.19 -8.78
N LYS A 252 24.01 -5.96 -8.28
CA LYS A 252 25.01 -5.67 -7.24
C LYS A 252 24.46 -5.96 -5.85
N LYS A 253 25.34 -5.85 -4.86
CA LYS A 253 25.03 -6.21 -3.46
C LYS A 253 23.76 -5.47 -3.01
N TRP A 254 22.86 -6.22 -2.37
CA TRP A 254 21.61 -5.71 -1.80
C TRP A 254 21.79 -4.50 -0.85
N GLU A 255 23.00 -4.33 -0.32
CA GLU A 255 23.41 -3.20 0.51
C GLU A 255 23.23 -1.85 -0.21
N ASP A 256 23.59 -1.78 -1.49
CA ASP A 256 23.66 -0.54 -2.30
C ASP A 256 22.42 -0.31 -3.19
N LEU A 257 21.54 -1.32 -3.31
CA LEU A 257 20.38 -1.33 -4.21
C LEU A 257 19.47 -0.09 -4.06
N ALA A 258 19.28 0.40 -2.82
CA ALA A 258 18.43 1.58 -2.59
C ALA A 258 19.06 2.88 -3.13
N ILE A 259 20.39 3.01 -3.08
CA ILE A 259 21.10 4.19 -3.60
C ILE A 259 21.07 4.15 -5.13
N GLU A 260 21.36 3.00 -5.72
CA GLU A 260 21.36 2.82 -7.18
C GLU A 260 19.98 3.12 -7.79
N ILE A 261 18.90 2.65 -7.17
CA ILE A 261 17.54 2.98 -7.64
C ILE A 261 17.25 4.48 -7.57
N ILE A 262 17.74 5.18 -6.55
CA ILE A 262 17.60 6.64 -6.44
C ILE A 262 18.39 7.34 -7.55
N GLU A 263 19.60 6.86 -7.85
CA GLU A 263 20.42 7.38 -8.96
C GLU A 263 19.76 7.13 -10.32
N ASP A 264 19.23 5.93 -10.56
CA ASP A 264 18.50 5.59 -11.79
C ASP A 264 17.25 6.46 -11.97
N LEU A 265 16.49 6.68 -10.88
CA LEU A 265 15.35 7.60 -10.89
C LEU A 265 15.79 9.03 -11.18
N TYR A 266 16.89 9.49 -10.57
CA TYR A 266 17.43 10.82 -10.82
C TYR A 266 17.84 10.98 -12.29
N GLU A 267 18.49 9.99 -12.89
CA GLU A 267 18.87 10.01 -14.30
C GLU A 267 17.65 10.07 -15.23
N ILE A 268 16.61 9.28 -14.93
CA ILE A 268 15.32 9.31 -15.66
C ILE A 268 14.70 10.71 -15.58
N PHE A 269 14.70 11.31 -14.39
CA PHE A 269 14.13 12.65 -14.19
C PHE A 269 14.97 13.74 -14.86
N GLU A 270 16.31 13.69 -14.75
CA GLU A 270 17.20 14.68 -15.36
C GLU A 270 17.10 14.67 -16.89
N LYS A 271 16.97 13.49 -17.50
CA LYS A 271 16.82 13.32 -18.95
C LYS A 271 15.39 13.47 -19.45
N ASN A 272 14.44 13.67 -18.54
CA ASN A 272 13.00 13.68 -18.84
C ASN A 272 12.57 12.46 -19.69
N GLU A 273 13.07 11.29 -19.32
CA GLU A 273 12.70 10.05 -20.01
C GLU A 273 11.25 9.66 -19.72
N PRO A 274 10.56 8.97 -20.65
CA PRO A 274 9.20 8.51 -20.42
C PRO A 274 9.14 7.53 -19.24
N PHE A 275 8.15 7.72 -18.36
CA PHE A 275 7.97 6.89 -17.17
C PHE A 275 6.80 5.94 -17.37
N TYR A 276 7.02 4.64 -17.12
CA TYR A 276 6.00 3.61 -17.25
C TYR A 276 5.46 3.24 -15.88
N LEU A 277 4.17 3.52 -15.66
CA LEU A 277 3.45 3.18 -14.44
C LEU A 277 2.64 1.90 -14.66
N TYR A 278 2.65 1.01 -13.68
CA TYR A 278 1.74 -0.13 -13.64
C TYR A 278 0.69 0.10 -12.57
N TYR A 279 -0.57 0.17 -12.95
CA TYR A 279 -1.68 0.47 -12.04
C TYR A 279 -2.92 -0.31 -12.48
N ASN A 280 -3.59 -0.99 -11.55
CA ASN A 280 -4.79 -1.79 -11.80
C ASN A 280 -4.64 -2.82 -12.95
N ASP A 281 -3.59 -3.64 -12.90
CA ASP A 281 -3.29 -4.66 -13.91
C ASP A 281 -3.01 -4.14 -15.33
N ALA A 282 -2.68 -2.85 -15.45
CA ALA A 282 -2.43 -2.19 -16.72
C ALA A 282 -1.24 -1.24 -16.69
N TYR A 283 -0.68 -0.99 -17.87
CA TYR A 283 0.44 -0.08 -18.08
C TYR A 283 -0.04 1.27 -18.60
N TRP A 284 0.61 2.31 -18.09
CA TRP A 284 0.35 3.71 -18.41
C TRP A 284 1.66 4.41 -18.72
N LEU A 285 1.65 5.24 -19.75
CA LEU A 285 2.75 6.14 -20.05
C LEU A 285 2.52 7.48 -19.37
N LEU A 286 3.50 7.92 -18.59
CA LEU A 286 3.53 9.23 -17.97
C LEU A 286 4.52 10.13 -18.71
N ASN A 287 3.99 11.19 -19.32
CA ASN A 287 4.79 12.29 -19.84
C ASN A 287 5.08 13.25 -18.68
N LEU A 288 6.25 13.08 -18.06
CA LEU A 288 6.61 13.83 -16.85
C LEU A 288 6.78 15.33 -17.17
N THR A 289 6.37 16.17 -16.22
CA THR A 289 6.38 17.64 -16.35
C THR A 289 7.03 18.27 -15.13
N SER A 290 7.73 19.39 -15.30
CA SER A 290 8.41 20.07 -14.19
C SER A 290 7.43 20.74 -13.20
N PRO A 291 7.64 20.62 -11.86
CA PRO A 291 8.67 19.80 -11.21
C PRO A 291 8.34 18.31 -11.40
N ILE A 292 9.33 17.46 -11.75
CA ILE A 292 9.06 16.07 -12.15
C ILE A 292 8.58 15.20 -10.98
N ALA A 293 9.23 15.33 -9.83
CA ALA A 293 8.91 14.57 -8.64
C ALA A 293 9.03 15.45 -7.38
N LYS A 294 8.23 15.13 -6.35
CA LYS A 294 8.31 15.80 -5.06
C LYS A 294 7.89 14.87 -3.93
N LEU A 295 8.74 14.73 -2.94
CA LEU A 295 8.38 14.15 -1.66
C LEU A 295 7.62 15.20 -0.85
N THR A 296 6.42 14.87 -0.37
CA THR A 296 5.65 15.74 0.51
C THR A 296 5.28 15.05 1.81
N TYR A 297 5.09 15.86 2.85
CA TYR A 297 4.65 15.41 4.17
C TYR A 297 3.45 16.26 4.59
N GLU A 298 2.29 15.89 4.08
CA GLU A 298 1.09 16.71 4.09
C GLU A 298 0.08 16.21 5.11
N GLU A 299 -0.63 17.14 5.73
CA GLU A 299 -1.69 16.83 6.68
C GLU A 299 -2.87 16.12 6.00
N SER A 300 -3.33 15.02 6.60
CA SER A 300 -4.65 14.45 6.33
C SER A 300 -5.45 14.50 7.64
N PRO A 301 -6.50 15.34 7.71
CA PRO A 301 -7.21 15.58 8.97
C PRO A 301 -7.92 14.31 9.44
N LEU A 302 -8.02 14.15 10.76
CA LEU A 302 -8.80 13.07 11.35
C LEU A 302 -10.29 13.23 10.99
N PRO A 303 -11.01 12.14 10.68
CA PRO A 303 -12.43 12.21 10.32
C PRO A 303 -13.27 12.89 11.39
N LYS A 304 -14.25 13.69 10.97
CA LYS A 304 -15.25 14.28 11.88
C LYS A 304 -16.44 13.33 12.04
N PRO A 305 -17.05 13.24 13.23
CA PRO A 305 -18.25 12.44 13.43
C PRO A 305 -19.34 12.78 12.40
N GLY A 306 -19.83 11.78 11.67
CA GLY A 306 -20.90 11.92 10.68
C GLY A 306 -20.50 12.59 9.36
N ARG A 307 -19.23 12.98 9.15
CA ARG A 307 -18.74 13.48 7.87
C ARG A 307 -18.01 12.36 7.13
N ILE A 308 -18.56 11.95 5.99
CA ILE A 308 -17.88 11.06 5.04
C ILE A 308 -16.86 11.93 4.29
N ASP A 309 -15.57 11.72 4.50
CA ASP A 309 -14.55 12.44 3.75
C ASP A 309 -14.52 11.98 2.29
N THR A 310 -14.43 12.94 1.37
CA THR A 310 -14.54 12.72 -0.08
C THR A 310 -13.43 11.84 -0.66
N ILE A 311 -12.27 11.73 0.02
CA ILE A 311 -11.19 10.82 -0.37
C ILE A 311 -11.64 9.36 -0.24
N ALA A 312 -12.46 9.05 0.76
CA ALA A 312 -13.02 7.71 0.96
C ALA A 312 -14.26 7.43 0.10
N LYS A 313 -14.91 8.47 -0.47
CA LYS A 313 -15.94 8.26 -1.52
C LYS A 313 -15.35 7.81 -2.85
N LEU A 314 -14.12 8.24 -3.15
CA LEU A 314 -13.49 7.94 -4.43
C LEU A 314 -12.93 6.50 -4.46
N THR A 315 -12.57 5.93 -3.31
CA THR A 315 -12.00 4.57 -3.21
C THR A 315 -13.01 3.44 -2.92
N TYR A 316 -14.30 3.76 -2.79
CA TYR A 316 -15.33 2.81 -2.34
C TYR A 316 -16.50 2.69 -3.33
N GLU A 317 -16.56 1.57 -4.06
CA GLU A 317 -17.83 0.88 -4.33
C GLU A 317 -17.88 -0.35 -3.40
N GLU A 318 -18.48 -0.17 -2.22
CA GLU A 318 -18.82 -1.28 -1.34
C GLU A 318 -19.95 -2.08 -2.00
N SER A 319 -19.63 -3.22 -2.64
CA SER A 319 -20.63 -4.25 -2.89
C SER A 319 -21.05 -4.83 -1.52
N PRO A 320 -22.34 -5.04 -1.25
CA PRO A 320 -22.83 -5.40 0.09
C PRO A 320 -22.13 -6.67 0.60
N LEU A 321 -21.58 -6.57 1.81
CA LEU A 321 -20.95 -7.69 2.53
C LEU A 321 -21.90 -8.90 2.53
N PRO A 322 -21.44 -10.10 2.11
CA PRO A 322 -22.23 -11.30 2.32
C PRO A 322 -22.34 -11.55 3.82
N LYS A 323 -23.58 -11.65 4.31
CA LYS A 323 -23.89 -11.94 5.71
C LYS A 323 -23.21 -13.25 6.13
N PRO A 324 -22.61 -13.33 7.33
CA PRO A 324 -22.02 -14.57 7.82
C PRO A 324 -23.15 -15.57 8.10
N GLY A 325 -23.21 -16.64 7.30
CA GLY A 325 -24.23 -17.67 7.47
C GLY A 325 -24.65 -18.37 6.18
N ARG A 326 -23.69 -19.04 5.50
CA ARG A 326 -23.92 -20.27 4.76
C ARG A 326 -22.58 -20.80 4.24
N ARG A 327 -22.26 -22.06 4.55
CA ARG A 327 -21.19 -22.82 3.89
C ARG A 327 -21.33 -22.64 2.38
N ILE A 328 -20.28 -22.13 1.75
CA ILE A 328 -20.11 -22.26 0.30
C ILE A 328 -19.28 -23.53 0.14
N ASP A 329 -19.91 -24.58 -0.39
CA ASP A 329 -19.25 -25.84 -0.70
C ASP A 329 -18.15 -25.59 -1.73
N ASN A 330 -16.91 -25.85 -1.33
CA ASN A 330 -15.76 -25.95 -2.23
C ASN A 330 -15.91 -27.23 -3.06
N LYS A 331 -16.59 -27.13 -4.20
CA LYS A 331 -16.43 -28.07 -5.31
C LYS A 331 -16.35 -27.28 -6.59
N LEU A 332 -15.14 -27.14 -7.13
CA LEU A 332 -14.91 -27.05 -8.56
C LEU A 332 -13.51 -27.60 -8.90
N TYR A 333 -13.53 -28.90 -9.23
CA TYR A 333 -12.78 -29.61 -10.26
C TYR A 333 -11.28 -29.31 -10.47
N PHE A 334 -10.47 -30.18 -9.87
CA PHE A 334 -9.25 -30.68 -10.52
C PHE A 334 -9.64 -31.63 -11.64
N GLU A 335 -9.27 -31.34 -12.89
CA GLU A 335 -8.92 -32.38 -13.84
C GLU A 335 -7.66 -31.97 -14.60
N ASN A 336 -6.57 -32.66 -14.26
CA ASN A 336 -5.39 -32.82 -15.09
C ASN A 336 -5.79 -33.40 -16.45
N ARG A 337 -5.24 -32.86 -17.53
CA ARG A 337 -4.82 -33.67 -18.69
C ARG A 337 -3.88 -32.87 -19.60
N PHE A 338 -2.59 -33.16 -19.47
CA PHE A 338 -1.63 -33.01 -20.56
C PHE A 338 -1.91 -34.08 -21.64
N PRO A 339 -1.47 -33.84 -22.87
CA PRO A 339 -0.63 -34.78 -23.58
C PRO A 339 0.86 -34.42 -23.46
#